data_AF-A0A2U1MIH3-F1
#
_entry.id   AF-A0A2U1MIH3-F1
#
_cell.length_a   1.000
_cell.length_b   1.000
_cell.length_c   1.000
_cell.angle_alpha   90.00
_cell.angle_beta   90.00
_cell.angle_gamma   90.00
#
_symmetry.space_group_name_H-M   'P 1'
#
loop_
_entity.id
_entity.type
_entity.pdbx_description
1 polymer ?
#
loop_
_entity_poly.entity_id
_entity_poly.type
_entity_poly.pdbx_seq_one_letter_code
_entity_poly.pdbx_strand_id
1 'polypeptide(L)'
;MDGLSSSEIVFKAIGRAINKTVPIVELIKRRIVGLYQITSMGSIDITNTWEPLEKGLLFLETTMHVSLITITLSKNELDTSSIG
;
A
#
# COMPACT_ATOMS: atom_id res chain seq x y z
N MET A 1 8.32 2.49 30.20
CA MET A 1 8.32 3.11 28.86
C MET A 1 8.03 1.98 27.91
N ASP A 2 6.75 1.71 27.73
CA ASP A 2 6.27 0.51 27.06
C ASP A 2 6.32 0.80 25.56
N GLY A 3 7.27 0.18 24.88
CA GLY A 3 7.34 0.24 23.43
C GLY A 3 6.00 -0.25 22.88
N LEU A 4 5.31 0.60 22.12
CA LEU A 4 4.06 0.27 21.44
C LEU A 4 4.26 -1.00 20.59
N SER A 5 3.94 -2.15 21.15
CA SER A 5 3.78 -3.37 20.38
C SER A 5 2.52 -3.19 19.54
N SER A 6 2.67 -2.68 18.32
CA SER A 6 1.56 -2.57 17.38
C SER A 6 1.02 -3.98 17.09
N SER A 7 -0.22 -4.25 17.51
CA SER A 7 -0.94 -5.50 17.21
C SER A 7 -1.35 -5.61 15.74
N GLU A 8 -0.99 -4.61 14.93
CA GLU A 8 -1.42 -4.46 13.54
C GLU A 8 -0.23 -4.20 12.61
N ILE A 9 -0.37 -4.68 11.38
CA ILE A 9 0.56 -4.45 10.28
C ILE A 9 -0.25 -3.94 9.08
N VAL A 10 0.23 -2.86 8.46
CA VAL A 10 -0.41 -2.24 7.29
C VAL A 10 0.50 -2.39 6.07
N PHE A 11 -0.01 -3.03 5.02
CA PHE A 11 0.63 -3.17 3.72
C PHE A 11 0.05 -2.15 2.77
N LYS A 12 0.90 -1.26 2.23
CA LYS A 12 0.51 -0.33 1.17
C LYS A 12 1.26 -0.68 -0.11
N ALA A 13 0.54 -0.82 -1.22
CA ALA A 13 1.15 -1.15 -2.49
C ALA A 13 0.49 -0.45 -3.65
N ILE A 14 1.30 -0.03 -4.62
CA ILE A 14 0.88 0.71 -5.80
C ILE A 14 1.28 0.00 -7.08
N GLY A 15 0.46 0.10 -8.11
CA GLY A 15 0.77 -0.39 -9.46
C GLY A 15 1.29 -1.83 -9.46
N ARG A 16 2.47 -2.05 -10.07
CA ARG A 16 3.06 -3.39 -10.21
C ARG A 16 3.38 -4.08 -8.88
N ALA A 17 3.53 -3.33 -7.78
CA ALA A 17 3.80 -3.90 -6.47
C ALA A 17 2.59 -4.67 -5.89
N ILE A 18 1.36 -4.32 -6.29
CA ILE A 18 0.12 -4.95 -5.82
C ILE A 18 0.17 -6.47 -6.02
N ASN A 19 0.60 -6.91 -7.20
CA ASN A 19 0.71 -8.34 -7.55
C ASN A 19 1.69 -9.12 -6.67
N LYS A 20 2.64 -8.45 -6.01
CA LYS A 20 3.60 -9.08 -5.07
C LYS A 20 3.11 -9.01 -3.64
N THR A 21 2.41 -7.94 -3.28
CA THR A 21 1.93 -7.72 -1.90
C THR A 21 0.84 -8.71 -1.50
N VAL A 22 -0.12 -8.99 -2.38
CA VAL A 22 -1.23 -9.90 -2.06
C VAL A 22 -0.72 -11.32 -1.69
N PRO A 23 0.16 -11.97 -2.48
CA PRO A 23 0.74 -13.26 -2.09
C PRO A 23 1.49 -13.25 -0.76
N ILE A 24 2.19 -12.16 -0.43
CA ILE A 24 2.91 -12.01 0.84
C ILE A 24 1.91 -11.95 2.01
N VAL A 25 0.85 -11.16 1.88
CA VAL A 25 -0.23 -11.07 2.88
C VAL A 25 -0.88 -12.44 3.08
N GLU A 26 -1.17 -13.16 2.01
CA GLU A 26 -1.73 -14.52 2.10
C GLU A 26 -0.78 -15.52 2.78
N LEU A 27 0.53 -15.41 2.54
CA LEU A 27 1.53 -16.24 3.22
C LEU A 27 1.55 -15.96 4.73
N ILE A 28 1.39 -14.71 5.15
CA ILE A 28 1.35 -14.31 6.57
C ILE A 28 0.09 -14.88 7.24
N LYS A 29 -1.09 -14.74 6.63
CA LYS A 29 -2.34 -15.31 7.15
C LYS A 29 -2.30 -16.84 7.28
N ARG A 30 -1.54 -17.52 6.42
CA ARG A 30 -1.31 -18.98 6.56
C ARG A 30 -0.42 -19.35 7.74
N ARG A 31 0.51 -18.48 8.13
CA ARG A 31 1.46 -18.73 9.23
C ARG A 31 0.91 -18.28 10.59
N ILE A 32 0.05 -17.28 10.60
CA ILE A 32 -0.50 -16.68 11.81
C ILE A 32 -2.03 -16.79 11.72
N VAL A 33 -2.58 -17.71 12.51
CA VAL A 33 -4.04 -17.91 12.60
C VAL A 33 -4.70 -16.80 13.40
N GLY A 34 -5.97 -16.52 13.09
CA GLY A 34 -6.78 -15.55 13.84
C GLY A 34 -6.47 -14.08 13.53
N LEU A 35 -5.97 -13.77 12.33
CA LEU A 35 -5.80 -12.39 11.88
C LEU A 35 -7.10 -11.85 11.25
N TYR A 36 -7.54 -10.70 11.74
CA TYR A 36 -8.56 -9.87 11.10
C TYR A 36 -7.92 -9.10 9.95
N GLN A 37 -8.69 -8.88 8.88
CA GLN A 37 -8.24 -8.16 7.70
C GLN A 37 -9.21 -7.07 7.30
N ILE A 38 -8.68 -5.91 6.94
CA ILE A 38 -9.36 -4.85 6.20
C ILE A 38 -8.55 -4.58 4.93
N THR A 39 -9.22 -4.50 3.79
CA THR A 39 -8.63 -4.18 2.49
C THR A 39 -9.35 -3.02 1.84
N SER A 40 -8.64 -1.92 1.65
CA SER A 40 -9.13 -0.77 0.90
C SER A 40 -8.37 -0.60 -0.41
N MET A 41 -9.08 -0.14 -1.42
CA MET A 41 -8.54 0.20 -2.73
C MET A 41 -8.74 1.70 -2.97
N GLY A 42 -7.82 2.28 -3.73
CA GLY A 42 -7.90 3.66 -4.16
C GLY A 42 -6.96 3.92 -5.31
N SER A 43 -6.65 5.19 -5.51
CA SER A 43 -5.69 5.62 -6.50
C SER A 43 -4.93 6.84 -6.00
N ILE A 44 -3.75 7.04 -6.57
CA ILE A 44 -2.84 8.14 -6.24
C ILE A 44 -2.26 8.65 -7.55
N ASP A 45 -2.08 9.96 -7.65
CA ASP A 45 -1.34 10.59 -8.74
C ASP A 45 0.15 10.63 -8.42
N ILE A 46 0.97 10.13 -9.34
CA ILE A 46 2.43 10.14 -9.24
C ILE A 46 2.97 11.04 -10.35
N THR A 47 3.52 12.19 -9.96
CA THR A 47 4.21 13.10 -10.86
C THR A 47 5.69 12.77 -10.91
N ASN A 48 6.22 12.54 -12.12
CA ASN A 48 7.64 12.40 -12.37
C ASN A 48 8.13 13.64 -13.11
N THR A 49 9.31 14.13 -12.74
CA THR A 49 9.99 15.24 -13.39
C THR A 49 11.25 14.70 -14.07
N TRP A 50 11.43 15.04 -15.33
CA TRP A 50 12.55 14.60 -16.15
C TRP A 50 13.45 15.78 -16.50
N GLU A 51 14.76 15.61 -16.30
CA GLU A 51 15.76 16.61 -16.64
C GLU A 51 15.89 16.75 -18.17
N PRO A 52 16.03 17.97 -18.69
CA PRO A 52 16.23 18.18 -20.12
C PRO A 52 17.61 17.68 -20.57
N LEU A 53 17.66 17.07 -21.75
CA LEU A 53 18.90 16.55 -22.34
C LEU A 53 19.82 17.66 -22.89
N GLU A 54 19.27 18.84 -23.16
CA GLU A 54 20.00 19.99 -23.72
C GLU A 54 19.84 21.25 -22.85
N LYS A 55 20.90 22.07 -22.80
CA LYS A 55 20.90 23.33 -22.04
C LYS A 55 19.92 24.33 -22.67
N GLY A 56 19.03 24.88 -21.87
CA GLY A 56 18.03 25.88 -22.27
C GLY A 56 16.62 25.32 -22.49
N LEU A 57 16.43 24.01 -22.38
CA LEU A 57 15.11 23.37 -22.42
C LEU A 57 14.44 23.35 -21.03
N LEU A 58 13.11 23.23 -21.03
CA LEU A 58 12.30 23.15 -19.81
C LEU A 58 12.20 21.70 -19.32
N PHE A 59 12.05 21.53 -18.00
CA PHE A 59 11.76 20.25 -17.38
C PHE A 59 10.44 19.68 -17.90
N LEU A 60 10.40 18.35 -18.08
CA LEU A 60 9.18 17.65 -18.46
C LEU A 60 8.54 17.02 -17.23
N GLU A 61 7.25 17.27 -17.02
CA GLU A 61 6.47 16.60 -15.99
C GLU A 61 5.51 15.58 -16.63
N THR A 62 5.35 14.43 -15.97
CA THR A 62 4.36 13.42 -16.37
C THR A 62 3.66 12.90 -15.12
N THR A 63 2.34 13.05 -15.10
CA THR A 63 1.47 12.55 -14.02
C THR A 63 0.82 11.23 -14.44
N MET A 64 0.98 10.20 -13.61
CA MET A 64 0.32 8.90 -13.78
C MET A 64 -0.70 8.68 -12.68
N HIS A 65 -1.90 8.25 -13.06
CA HIS A 65 -2.90 7.77 -12.12
C HIS A 65 -2.66 6.29 -11.80
N VAL A 66 -2.26 5.97 -10.58
CA VAL A 66 -1.84 4.62 -10.19
C VAL A 66 -2.76 4.06 -9.11
N SER A 67 -3.21 2.81 -9.29
CA SER A 67 -4.00 2.11 -8.28
C SER A 67 -3.18 1.87 -7.01
N LEU A 68 -3.85 2.00 -5.86
CA LEU A 68 -3.36 1.74 -4.52
C LEU A 68 -4.21 0.65 -3.87
N ILE A 69 -3.56 -0.27 -3.18
CA ILE A 69 -4.20 -1.16 -2.22
C ILE A 69 -3.59 -0.92 -0.84
N THR A 70 -4.43 -0.89 0.18
CA THR A 70 -4.02 -0.92 1.59
C THR A 70 -4.65 -2.14 2.25
N ILE A 71 -3.82 -3.01 2.83
CA ILE A 71 -4.27 -4.19 3.56
C ILE A 71 -3.78 -4.08 5.00
N THR A 72 -4.71 -4.07 5.96
CA THR A 72 -4.41 -4.10 7.39
C THR A 72 -4.65 -5.52 7.89
N LEU A 73 -3.66 -6.08 8.59
CA LEU A 73 -3.80 -7.33 9.36
C LEU A 73 -3.69 -7.00 10.86
N SER A 74 -4.62 -7.49 11.67
CA SER A 74 -4.63 -7.27 13.12
C SER A 74 -4.94 -8.55 13.89
N LYS A 75 -4.34 -8.69 15.08
CA LYS A 75 -4.74 -9.74 16.04
C LYS A 75 -6.00 -9.37 16.82
N ASN A 76 -6.35 -8.09 16.83
CA ASN A 76 -7.58 -7.59 17.44
C ASN A 76 -8.65 -7.43 16.37
N GLU A 77 -9.91 -7.46 16.78
CA GLU A 77 -11.03 -7.23 15.87
C GLU A 77 -10.92 -5.85 15.22
N LEU A 78 -11.09 -5.81 13.91
CA LEU A 78 -11.12 -4.59 13.11
C LEU A 78 -12.57 -4.11 12.92
N ASP A 79 -12.75 -2.90 12.40
CA ASP A 79 -14.09 -2.33 12.15
C ASP A 79 -14.93 -3.23 11.23
N THR A 80 -15.96 -3.85 11.80
CA THR A 80 -16.89 -4.74 11.09
C THR A 80 -17.88 -3.99 10.21
N SER A 81 -17.94 -2.66 10.32
CA SER A 81 -18.72 -1.80 9.41
C SER A 81 -17.94 -1.46 8.13
N SER A 82 -16.65 -1.82 8.05
CA SER A 82 -15.86 -1.66 6.84
C SER A 82 -16.42 -2.52 5.71
N ILE A 83 -16.51 -1.94 4.50
CA ILE A 83 -16.90 -2.67 3.29
C ILE A 83 -15.76 -3.49 2.68
N GLY A 84 -14.57 -3.45 3.30
CA GLY A 84 -13.37 -4.17 2.88
C GLY A 84 -12.39 -4.38 4.00
#